data_AF-A0A8S2FUJ2-F1
#
_entry.id   AF-A0A8S2FUJ2-F1
#
_cell.length_a   1.000
_cell.length_b   1.000
_cell.length_c   1.000
_cell.angle_alpha   90.00
_cell.angle_beta   90.00
_cell.angle_gamma   90.00
#
_symmetry.space_group_name_H-M   'P 1'
#
loop_
_entity.id
_entity.type
_entity.pdbx_description
1 polymer ?
#
loop_
_entity_poly.entity_id
_entity_poly.type
_entity_poly.pdbx_seq_one_letter_code
_entity_poly.pdbx_strand_id
1 'polypeptide(L)'
;MASSTAKKSPCVTCGKAAGLFTCRGCAKDFCMRHVSEHRQTLGKQMDEVTLDHDQLRHMITECTANSHCHPLLKQIDKWEQQSVDKIHQAAEDARQQLLTVVGKHMTYVTEALEQFKQQLSKARDDEEYFETDLEEWKKKLDRLKNDLTALSTISILEDDNLTPFVSKIIVTEARALVDFFERPTGDIQMKDSGQVIVHGQTSAHAAVRGRGEYSSGQHRFRFNIEQLGATKWVLFAVVSKNAPMQTNSYSTPSTYGWAGQDQVYINGVQSSYKSDMEMNDTLELLVDCDRQM
;
A
#
# COMPACT_ATOMS: atom_id res chain seq x y z
N MET A 1 35.30 -74.29 6.67
CA MET A 1 35.05 -73.07 7.48
C MET A 1 35.61 -71.89 6.70
N ALA A 2 34.76 -70.93 6.35
CA ALA A 2 34.97 -69.94 5.31
C ALA A 2 36.03 -68.88 5.67
N SER A 3 36.99 -68.67 4.76
CA SER A 3 37.92 -67.55 4.78
C SER A 3 37.21 -66.30 4.27
N SER A 4 36.86 -65.39 5.17
CA SER A 4 36.28 -64.08 4.84
C SER A 4 37.32 -63.21 4.15
N THR A 5 37.37 -63.27 2.81
CA THR A 5 38.06 -62.27 2.00
C THR A 5 37.26 -60.97 2.04
N ALA A 6 37.65 -60.06 2.95
CA ALA A 6 37.17 -58.68 2.91
C ALA A 6 37.60 -58.08 1.56
N LYS A 7 36.67 -57.97 0.61
CA LYS A 7 36.88 -57.29 -0.67
C LYS A 7 37.22 -55.83 -0.36
N LYS A 8 38.51 -55.50 -0.32
CA LYS A 8 38.98 -54.12 -0.22
C LYS A 8 38.52 -53.40 -1.49
N SER A 9 37.62 -52.45 -1.34
CA SER A 9 37.19 -51.60 -2.45
C SER A 9 38.39 -50.80 -2.98
N PRO A 10 38.49 -50.62 -4.32
CA PRO A 10 39.56 -49.82 -4.90
C PRO A 10 39.37 -48.35 -4.54
N CYS A 11 40.48 -47.63 -4.37
CA CYS A 11 40.45 -46.19 -4.15
C CYS A 11 39.80 -45.48 -5.35
N VAL A 12 38.79 -44.64 -5.10
CA VAL A 12 38.00 -43.96 -6.14
C VAL A 12 38.86 -43.04 -7.05
N THR A 13 39.97 -42.52 -6.53
CA THR A 13 40.83 -41.58 -7.26
C THR A 13 41.92 -42.27 -8.09
N CYS A 14 42.39 -43.46 -7.70
CA CYS A 14 43.54 -44.11 -8.37
C CYS A 14 43.39 -45.60 -8.69
N GLY A 15 42.24 -46.21 -8.38
CA GLY A 15 41.91 -47.60 -8.72
C GLY A 15 42.70 -48.69 -7.99
N LYS A 16 43.69 -48.34 -7.17
CA LYS A 16 44.50 -49.33 -6.43
C LYS A 16 43.67 -50.01 -5.35
N ALA A 17 43.82 -51.33 -5.19
CA ALA A 17 43.16 -52.19 -4.18
C ALA A 17 43.69 -51.93 -2.76
N ALA A 18 43.57 -50.68 -2.31
CA ALA A 18 44.06 -50.16 -1.04
C ALA A 18 43.08 -49.14 -0.43
N GLY A 19 41.80 -49.15 -0.84
CA GLY A 19 40.76 -48.40 -0.15
C GLY A 19 40.64 -48.91 1.29
N LEU A 20 41.16 -48.13 2.24
CA LEU A 20 41.18 -48.46 3.66
C LEU A 20 40.23 -47.56 4.45
N PHE A 21 39.79 -46.46 3.85
CA PHE A 21 38.99 -45.44 4.49
C PHE A 21 37.79 -45.04 3.63
N THR A 22 36.60 -45.22 4.18
CA THR A 22 35.34 -44.77 3.59
C THR A 22 34.95 -43.43 4.21
N CYS A 23 34.81 -42.40 3.39
CA CYS A 23 34.27 -41.13 3.86
C CYS A 23 32.75 -41.25 4.01
N ARG A 24 32.21 -41.05 5.23
CA ARG A 24 30.76 -41.14 5.47
C ARG A 24 29.96 -40.04 4.76
N GLY A 25 30.55 -38.86 4.54
CA GLY A 25 29.85 -37.74 3.91
C GLY A 25 29.60 -37.96 2.42
N CYS A 26 30.58 -38.51 1.68
CA CYS A 26 30.46 -38.73 0.24
C CYS A 26 30.33 -40.21 -0.16
N ALA A 27 30.33 -41.13 0.81
CA ALA A 27 30.24 -42.58 0.65
C ALA A 27 31.27 -43.20 -0.32
N LYS A 28 32.43 -42.55 -0.48
CA LYS A 28 33.53 -43.00 -1.37
C LYS A 28 34.70 -43.58 -0.56
N ASP A 29 35.36 -44.56 -1.16
CA ASP A 29 36.54 -45.22 -0.60
C ASP A 29 37.85 -44.63 -1.14
N PHE A 30 38.78 -44.35 -0.24
CA PHE A 30 40.06 -43.73 -0.56
C PHE A 30 41.22 -44.53 0.05
N CYS A 31 42.39 -44.45 -0.59
CA CYS A 31 43.64 -44.84 0.06
C CYS A 31 44.15 -43.71 0.96
N MET A 32 45.10 -44.01 1.85
CA MET A 32 45.63 -43.05 2.85
C MET A 32 46.17 -41.74 2.25
N ARG A 33 46.64 -41.74 1.00
CA ARG A 33 47.07 -40.51 0.33
C ARG A 33 45.88 -39.66 -0.13
N HIS A 34 44.93 -40.26 -0.83
CA HIS A 34 43.78 -39.52 -1.39
C HIS A 34 42.76 -39.12 -0.33
N VAL A 35 42.70 -39.78 0.83
CA VAL A 35 41.88 -39.32 1.96
C VAL A 35 42.44 -38.03 2.57
N SER A 36 43.77 -37.89 2.64
CA SER A 36 44.42 -36.66 3.10
C SER A 36 44.21 -35.51 2.12
N GLU A 37 44.31 -35.78 0.81
CA GLU A 37 43.97 -34.81 -0.24
C GLU A 37 42.47 -34.42 -0.19
N HIS A 38 41.57 -35.38 -0.02
CA HIS A 38 40.14 -35.11 0.16
C HIS A 38 39.86 -34.24 1.40
N ARG A 39 40.51 -34.55 2.53
CA ARG A 39 40.46 -33.72 3.76
C ARG A 39 40.99 -32.32 3.54
N GLN A 40 42.07 -32.17 2.76
CA GLN A 40 42.63 -30.86 2.41
C GLN A 40 41.66 -30.05 1.54
N THR A 41 40.99 -30.68 0.57
CA THR A 41 39.93 -30.03 -0.22
C THR A 41 38.76 -29.57 0.66
N LEU A 42 38.31 -30.40 1.60
CA LEU A 42 37.27 -30.01 2.56
C LEU A 42 37.73 -28.85 3.46
N GLY A 43 39.01 -28.81 3.85
CA GLY A 43 39.60 -27.67 4.56
C GLY A 43 39.47 -26.37 3.76
N LYS A 44 39.84 -26.40 2.47
CA LYS A 44 39.68 -25.24 1.57
C LYS A 44 38.23 -24.79 1.44
N GLN A 45 37.28 -25.72 1.30
CA GLN A 45 35.85 -25.38 1.25
C GLN A 45 35.36 -24.74 2.55
N MET A 46 35.88 -25.16 3.71
CA MET A 46 35.55 -24.53 4.98
C MET A 46 36.15 -23.12 5.09
N ASP A 47 37.37 -22.92 4.59
CA ASP A 47 38.00 -21.60 4.54
C ASP A 47 37.20 -20.65 3.62
N GLU A 48 36.69 -21.13 2.48
CA GLU A 48 35.78 -20.39 1.59
C GLU A 48 34.49 -19.99 2.31
N VAL A 49 33.83 -20.92 3.00
CA VAL A 49 32.60 -20.63 3.78
C VAL A 49 32.89 -19.62 4.90
N THR A 50 34.05 -19.70 5.54
CA THR A 50 34.46 -18.76 6.59
C THR A 50 34.69 -17.37 6.01
N LEU A 51 35.33 -17.28 4.84
CA LEU A 51 35.53 -16.02 4.14
C LEU A 51 34.20 -15.39 3.74
N ASP A 52 33.27 -16.17 3.17
CA ASP A 52 31.93 -15.69 2.80
C ASP A 52 31.15 -15.20 4.02
N HIS A 53 31.24 -15.92 5.15
CA HIS A 53 30.64 -15.50 6.42
C HIS A 53 31.20 -14.15 6.89
N ASP A 54 32.51 -13.99 6.88
CA ASP A 54 33.16 -12.77 7.35
C ASP A 54 32.87 -11.57 6.43
N GLN A 55 32.80 -11.80 5.11
CA GLN A 55 32.35 -10.81 4.13
C GLN A 55 30.90 -10.38 4.40
N LEU A 56 29.99 -11.34 4.59
CA LEU A 56 28.58 -11.05 4.89
C LEU A 56 28.46 -10.25 6.19
N ARG A 57 29.20 -10.64 7.23
CA ARG A 57 29.24 -9.92 8.50
C ARG A 57 29.77 -8.50 8.35
N HIS A 58 30.80 -8.31 7.53
CA HIS A 58 31.33 -6.99 7.23
C HIS A 58 30.30 -6.11 6.51
N MET A 59 29.63 -6.63 5.48
CA MET A 59 28.55 -5.94 4.77
C MET A 59 27.39 -5.54 5.69
N ILE A 60 26.96 -6.43 6.59
CA ILE A 60 25.94 -6.14 7.59
C ILE A 60 26.41 -5.00 8.51
N THR A 61 27.64 -5.09 9.02
CA THR A 61 28.21 -4.08 9.92
C THR A 61 28.26 -2.71 9.25
N GLU A 62 28.71 -2.65 8.00
CA GLU A 62 28.76 -1.43 7.20
C GLU A 62 27.36 -0.86 6.94
N CYS A 63 26.37 -1.71 6.64
CA CYS A 63 24.98 -1.28 6.47
C CYS A 63 24.35 -0.79 7.78
N THR A 64 24.71 -1.37 8.92
CA THR A 64 24.22 -0.91 10.23
C THR A 64 24.89 0.38 10.70
N ALA A 65 26.15 0.60 10.34
CA ALA A 65 26.89 1.81 10.69
C ALA A 65 26.55 2.99 9.77
N ASN A 66 26.35 2.72 8.47
CA ASN A 66 25.92 3.70 7.49
C ASN A 66 24.42 3.57 7.27
N SER A 67 23.63 4.27 8.10
CA SER A 67 22.17 4.22 8.04
C SER A 67 21.62 4.46 6.63
N HIS A 68 22.31 5.20 5.76
CA HIS A 68 21.89 5.52 4.39
C HIS A 68 22.11 4.42 3.32
N CYS A 69 22.63 3.24 3.68
CA CYS A 69 22.89 2.18 2.69
C CYS A 69 21.60 1.54 2.16
N HIS A 70 20.50 1.59 2.93
CA HIS A 70 19.29 0.84 2.59
C HIS A 70 18.53 1.47 1.41
N PRO A 71 18.23 0.73 0.32
CA PRO A 71 17.49 1.25 -0.83
C PRO A 71 16.11 1.83 -0.51
N LEU A 72 15.45 1.35 0.56
CA LEU A 72 14.17 1.93 1.01
C LEU A 72 14.30 3.35 1.57
N LEU A 73 15.46 3.73 2.13
CA LEU A 73 15.67 5.10 2.57
C LEU A 73 15.73 6.06 1.39
N LYS A 74 16.37 5.66 0.28
CA LYS A 74 16.32 6.44 -0.97
C LYS A 74 14.88 6.62 -1.49
N GLN A 75 13.99 5.66 -1.22
CA GLN A 75 12.57 5.80 -1.58
C GLN A 75 11.85 6.80 -0.66
N ILE A 76 12.19 6.81 0.63
CA ILE A 76 11.69 7.81 1.59
C ILE A 76 12.18 9.20 1.19
N ASP A 77 13.47 9.37 0.94
CA ASP A 77 14.07 10.64 0.50
C ASP A 77 13.40 11.15 -0.79
N LYS A 78 13.16 10.24 -1.74
CA LYS A 78 12.45 10.58 -2.99
C LYS A 78 11.00 10.99 -2.72
N TRP A 79 10.29 10.27 -1.87
CA TRP A 79 8.91 10.61 -1.49
C TRP A 79 8.84 11.98 -0.79
N GLU A 80 9.79 12.28 0.10
CA GLU A 80 9.90 13.55 0.80
C GLU A 80 10.10 14.69 -0.20
N GLN A 81 11.11 14.58 -1.07
CA GLN A 81 11.40 15.60 -2.08
C GLN A 81 10.19 15.87 -2.97
N GLN A 82 9.56 14.81 -3.50
CA GLN A 82 8.39 14.93 -4.36
C GLN A 82 7.18 15.55 -3.65
N SER A 83 7.02 15.29 -2.35
CA SER A 83 5.92 15.84 -1.56
C SER A 83 6.11 17.33 -1.30
N VAL A 84 7.34 17.74 -0.96
CA VAL A 84 7.71 19.15 -0.79
C VAL A 84 7.54 19.93 -2.09
N ASP A 85 8.01 19.37 -3.21
CA ASP A 85 7.87 19.99 -4.54
C ASP A 85 6.39 20.21 -4.91
N LYS A 86 5.52 19.24 -4.63
CA LYS A 86 4.07 19.37 -4.84
C LYS A 86 3.46 20.51 -4.02
N ILE A 87 3.84 20.63 -2.75
CA ILE A 87 3.37 21.71 -1.87
C ILE A 87 3.83 23.07 -2.41
N HIS A 88 5.09 23.17 -2.83
CA HIS A 88 5.60 24.40 -3.43
C HIS A 88 4.85 24.79 -4.71
N GLN A 89 4.60 23.82 -5.60
CA GLN A 89 3.87 24.07 -6.83
C GLN A 89 2.44 24.54 -6.55
N ALA A 90 1.71 23.85 -5.66
CA ALA A 90 0.34 24.24 -5.31
C ALA A 90 0.28 25.63 -4.66
N ALA A 91 1.23 25.95 -3.78
CA ALA A 91 1.33 27.26 -3.17
C ALA A 91 1.60 28.36 -4.22
N GLU A 92 2.46 28.08 -5.20
CA GLU A 92 2.75 29.04 -6.27
C GLU A 92 1.56 29.23 -7.20
N ASP A 93 0.88 28.14 -7.58
CA ASP A 93 -0.33 28.22 -8.40
C ASP A 93 -1.41 29.05 -7.69
N ALA A 94 -1.60 28.87 -6.38
CA ALA A 94 -2.53 29.67 -5.58
C ALA A 94 -2.15 31.16 -5.54
N ARG A 95 -0.85 31.48 -5.40
CA ARG A 95 -0.36 32.87 -5.47
C ARG A 95 -0.63 33.49 -6.83
N GLN A 96 -0.37 32.78 -7.91
CA GLN A 96 -0.61 33.28 -9.27
C GLN A 96 -2.10 33.51 -9.55
N GLN A 97 -2.96 32.60 -9.08
CA GLN A 97 -4.41 32.79 -9.14
C GLN A 97 -4.85 34.05 -8.38
N LEU A 98 -4.35 34.23 -7.15
CA LEU A 98 -4.63 35.42 -6.36
C LEU A 98 -4.19 36.70 -7.07
N LEU A 99 -2.95 36.74 -7.57
CA LEU A 99 -2.43 37.89 -8.31
C LEU A 99 -3.25 38.20 -9.56
N THR A 100 -3.76 37.18 -10.24
CA THR A 100 -4.63 37.34 -11.41
C THR A 100 -5.96 37.98 -11.04
N VAL A 101 -6.60 37.52 -9.95
CA VAL A 101 -7.87 38.07 -9.47
C VAL A 101 -7.70 39.51 -9.00
N VAL A 102 -6.64 39.77 -8.21
CA VAL A 102 -6.28 41.13 -7.76
C VAL A 102 -6.01 42.04 -8.96
N GLY A 103 -5.26 41.57 -9.95
CA GLY A 103 -4.95 42.32 -11.16
C GLY A 103 -6.21 42.73 -11.93
N LYS A 104 -7.13 41.78 -12.15
CA LYS A 104 -8.42 42.05 -12.81
C LYS A 104 -9.26 43.09 -12.06
N HIS A 105 -9.32 42.99 -10.73
CA HIS A 105 -10.04 43.95 -9.89
C HIS A 105 -9.44 45.35 -10.01
N MET A 106 -8.11 45.46 -9.98
CA MET A 106 -7.41 46.74 -10.14
C MET A 106 -7.63 47.37 -11.52
N THR A 107 -7.66 46.55 -12.59
CA THR A 107 -7.99 47.01 -13.93
C THR A 107 -9.41 47.59 -13.99
N TYR A 108 -10.40 46.87 -13.44
CA TYR A 108 -11.78 47.34 -13.38
C TYR A 108 -11.91 48.69 -12.64
N VAL A 109 -11.28 48.83 -11.47
CA VAL A 109 -11.32 50.09 -10.69
C VAL A 109 -10.66 51.23 -11.47
N THR A 110 -9.57 50.95 -12.18
CA THR A 110 -8.86 51.95 -12.99
C THR A 110 -9.70 52.42 -14.17
N GLU A 111 -10.34 51.50 -14.90
CA GLU A 111 -11.26 51.83 -15.99
C GLU A 111 -12.47 52.64 -15.49
N ALA A 112 -13.04 52.27 -14.35
CA ALA A 112 -14.15 52.99 -13.73
C ALA A 112 -13.75 54.42 -13.30
N LEU A 113 -12.51 54.61 -12.81
CA LEU A 113 -11.98 55.93 -12.48
C LEU A 113 -11.77 56.80 -13.73
N GLU A 114 -11.26 56.24 -14.83
CA GLU A 114 -11.10 56.99 -16.08
C GLU A 114 -12.45 57.39 -16.68
N GLN A 115 -13.44 56.50 -16.66
CA GLN A 115 -14.81 56.85 -17.07
C GLN A 115 -15.41 57.94 -16.18
N PHE A 116 -15.19 57.86 -14.86
CA PHE A 116 -15.66 58.87 -13.93
C PHE A 116 -15.00 60.24 -14.19
N LYS A 117 -13.70 60.27 -14.47
CA LYS A 117 -12.98 61.48 -14.86
C LYS A 117 -13.55 62.09 -16.15
N GLN A 118 -13.87 61.28 -17.16
CA GLN A 118 -14.50 61.77 -18.39
C GLN A 118 -15.87 62.39 -18.14
N GLN A 119 -16.68 61.78 -17.26
CA GLN A 119 -17.98 62.33 -16.85
C GLN A 119 -17.82 63.70 -16.18
N LEU A 120 -16.85 63.83 -15.26
CA LEU A 120 -16.56 65.10 -14.58
C LEU A 120 -16.06 66.18 -15.54
N SER A 121 -15.15 65.83 -16.45
CA SER A 121 -14.64 66.77 -17.45
C SER A 121 -15.75 67.27 -18.35
N LYS A 122 -16.58 66.37 -18.89
CA LYS A 122 -17.69 66.75 -19.77
C LYS A 122 -18.69 67.68 -19.07
N ALA A 123 -19.15 67.33 -17.87
CA ALA A 123 -20.10 68.17 -17.15
C ALA A 123 -19.51 69.54 -16.76
N ARG A 124 -18.20 69.62 -16.53
CA ARG A 124 -17.51 70.89 -16.32
C ARG A 124 -17.46 71.73 -17.60
N ASP A 125 -17.12 71.11 -18.74
CA ASP A 125 -16.98 71.80 -20.02
C ASP A 125 -18.34 72.28 -20.57
N ASP A 126 -19.40 71.51 -20.31
CA ASP A 126 -20.78 71.82 -20.69
C ASP A 126 -21.46 72.81 -19.71
N GLU A 127 -20.82 73.14 -18.58
CA GLU A 127 -21.39 73.89 -17.43
C GLU A 127 -22.71 73.30 -16.87
N GLU A 128 -22.98 72.02 -17.17
CA GLU A 128 -24.20 71.29 -16.80
C GLU A 128 -23.96 70.45 -15.54
N TYR A 129 -23.98 71.09 -14.37
CA TYR A 129 -24.00 70.37 -13.09
C TYR A 129 -24.76 71.14 -12.00
N PHE A 130 -25.47 70.40 -11.15
CA PHE A 130 -26.18 70.90 -9.99
C PHE A 130 -25.62 70.27 -8.70
N GLU A 131 -26.06 70.78 -7.54
CA GLU A 131 -25.64 70.27 -6.23
C GLU A 131 -25.94 68.78 -6.06
N THR A 132 -27.01 68.27 -6.69
CA THR A 132 -27.36 66.85 -6.70
C THR A 132 -26.34 65.99 -7.43
N ASP A 133 -25.81 66.48 -8.55
CA ASP A 133 -24.81 65.76 -9.35
C ASP A 133 -23.47 65.68 -8.61
N LEU A 134 -23.07 66.78 -7.96
CA LEU A 134 -21.88 66.83 -7.12
C LEU A 134 -21.96 65.84 -5.95
N GLU A 135 -23.13 65.71 -5.32
CA GLU A 135 -23.36 64.77 -4.23
C GLU A 135 -23.35 63.31 -4.71
N GLU A 136 -23.92 63.03 -5.89
CA GLU A 136 -23.88 61.71 -6.51
C GLU A 136 -22.45 61.31 -6.88
N TRP A 137 -21.67 62.22 -7.47
CA TRP A 137 -20.28 61.98 -7.83
C TRP A 137 -19.39 61.75 -6.60
N LYS A 138 -19.60 62.49 -5.51
CA LYS A 138 -18.92 62.21 -4.23
C LYS A 138 -19.21 60.79 -3.73
N LYS A 139 -20.48 60.39 -3.73
CA LYS A 139 -20.88 59.02 -3.34
C LYS A 139 -20.26 57.97 -4.25
N LYS A 140 -20.19 58.22 -5.56
CA LYS A 140 -19.57 57.31 -6.53
C LYS A 140 -18.07 57.19 -6.32
N LEU A 141 -17.39 58.30 -6.02
CA LEU A 141 -15.96 58.31 -5.68
C LEU A 141 -15.69 57.54 -4.38
N ASP A 142 -16.53 57.72 -3.35
CA ASP A 142 -16.42 56.97 -2.09
C ASP A 142 -16.64 55.46 -2.30
N ARG A 143 -17.56 55.06 -3.19
CA ARG A 143 -17.72 53.65 -3.58
C ARG A 143 -16.48 53.09 -4.26
N LEU A 144 -15.91 53.79 -5.24
CA LEU A 144 -14.68 53.35 -5.91
C LEU A 144 -13.50 53.27 -4.95
N LYS A 145 -13.40 54.19 -3.99
CA LYS A 145 -12.40 54.16 -2.93
C LYS A 145 -12.59 52.95 -2.03
N ASN A 146 -13.83 52.65 -1.66
CA ASN A 146 -14.15 51.45 -0.89
C ASN A 146 -13.80 50.19 -1.70
N ASP A 147 -14.18 50.10 -2.96
CA ASP A 147 -13.87 48.95 -3.84
C ASP A 147 -12.35 48.72 -3.99
N LEU A 148 -11.55 49.80 -4.02
CA LEU A 148 -10.08 49.69 -4.04
C LEU A 148 -9.52 49.06 -2.74
N THR A 149 -10.11 49.43 -1.59
CA THR A 149 -9.68 48.94 -0.27
C THR A 149 -10.31 47.60 0.13
N ALA A 150 -11.48 47.31 -0.45
CA ALA A 150 -12.27 46.12 -0.24
C ALA A 150 -11.87 45.08 -1.28
N LEU A 151 -10.75 44.39 -1.04
CA LEU A 151 -10.49 43.07 -1.64
C LEU A 151 -11.47 41.99 -1.10
N SER A 152 -12.55 42.42 -0.44
CA SER A 152 -13.52 41.65 0.37
C SER A 152 -14.24 40.51 -0.36
N THR A 153 -14.04 40.37 -1.66
CA THR A 153 -14.65 39.33 -2.49
C THR A 153 -13.76 38.10 -2.66
N ILE A 154 -12.50 38.14 -2.19
CA ILE A 154 -11.55 37.02 -2.33
C ILE A 154 -11.42 36.28 -1.01
N SER A 155 -11.91 35.05 -0.98
CA SER A 155 -11.72 34.11 0.13
C SER A 155 -10.79 32.98 -0.30
N ILE A 156 -9.80 32.69 0.53
CA ILE A 156 -9.04 31.44 0.42
C ILE A 156 -9.86 30.38 1.14
N LEU A 157 -10.22 29.32 0.42
CA LEU A 157 -10.92 28.17 0.98
C LEU A 157 -9.95 26.99 0.97
N GLU A 158 -9.95 26.22 2.06
CA GLU A 158 -9.30 24.91 2.08
C GLU A 158 -10.21 23.93 1.33
N ASP A 159 -9.60 23.13 0.45
CA ASP A 159 -10.31 22.06 -0.26
C ASP A 159 -10.39 20.84 0.66
N ASP A 160 -11.55 20.65 1.31
CA ASP A 160 -11.85 19.55 2.24
C ASP A 160 -12.06 18.19 1.53
N ASN A 161 -11.40 17.97 0.40
CA ASN A 161 -11.45 16.70 -0.31
C ASN A 161 -10.96 15.56 0.61
N LEU A 162 -11.73 14.46 0.68
CA LEU A 162 -11.43 13.29 1.50
C LEU A 162 -10.11 12.60 1.13
N THR A 163 -9.55 12.92 -0.04
CA THR A 163 -8.26 12.39 -0.51
C THR A 163 -7.11 13.29 -0.07
N PRO A 164 -6.11 12.78 0.67
CA PRO A 164 -5.00 13.59 1.14
C PRO A 164 -4.13 14.05 -0.04
N PHE A 165 -3.86 15.36 -0.09
CA PHE A 165 -2.99 15.98 -1.09
C PHE A 165 -1.57 15.38 -1.11
N VAL A 166 -1.05 15.03 0.07
CA VAL A 166 0.20 14.27 0.25
C VAL A 166 -0.10 12.99 1.02
N SER A 167 0.14 11.85 0.39
CA SER A 167 -0.08 10.53 1.01
C SER A 167 1.05 10.19 1.99
N LYS A 168 0.70 9.72 3.19
CA LYS A 168 1.67 9.28 4.20
C LYS A 168 2.42 8.02 3.76
N ILE A 169 3.75 8.02 3.86
CA ILE A 169 4.56 6.81 3.69
C ILE A 169 4.51 5.95 4.96
N ILE A 170 4.34 4.64 4.78
CA ILE A 170 4.29 3.66 5.87
C ILE A 170 5.38 2.62 5.61
N VAL A 171 6.23 2.39 6.61
CA VAL A 171 7.22 1.31 6.59
C VAL A 171 6.63 0.14 7.37
N THR A 172 6.52 -1.01 6.73
CA THR A 172 6.05 -2.24 7.36
C THR A 172 6.84 -3.43 6.82
N GLU A 173 6.91 -4.51 7.58
CA GLU A 173 7.57 -5.74 7.14
C GLU A 173 6.78 -6.35 5.97
N ALA A 174 7.47 -6.78 4.90
CA ALA A 174 6.80 -7.39 3.74
C ALA A 174 5.94 -8.61 4.11
N ARG A 175 6.26 -9.30 5.22
CA ARG A 175 5.47 -10.41 5.78
C ARG A 175 4.15 -9.98 6.41
N ALA A 176 3.99 -8.70 6.74
CA ALA A 176 2.78 -8.10 7.30
C ALA A 176 1.87 -7.46 6.24
N LEU A 177 2.31 -7.37 4.98
CA LEU A 177 1.55 -6.72 3.89
C LEU A 177 0.67 -7.67 3.09
N VAL A 178 0.83 -8.98 3.28
CA VAL A 178 0.02 -9.97 2.57
C VAL A 178 -0.63 -10.85 3.60
N ASP A 179 -1.91 -10.61 3.85
CA ASP A 179 -2.72 -11.56 4.59
C ASP A 179 -2.88 -12.83 3.78
N PHE A 180 -2.23 -13.89 4.26
CA PHE A 180 -2.39 -15.23 3.72
C PHE A 180 -3.53 -15.93 4.45
N PHE A 181 -4.28 -16.71 3.70
CA PHE A 181 -5.20 -17.69 4.24
C PHE A 181 -4.41 -18.90 4.74
N GLU A 182 -4.68 -19.34 5.97
CA GLU A 182 -3.92 -20.42 6.60
C GLU A 182 -4.80 -21.53 7.17
N ARG A 183 -6.02 -21.20 7.60
CA ARG A 183 -6.90 -22.12 8.32
C ARG A 183 -8.09 -22.51 7.44
N PRO A 184 -7.99 -23.49 6.53
CA PRO A 184 -9.12 -23.99 5.76
C PRO A 184 -9.92 -25.04 6.55
N THR A 185 -11.20 -25.19 6.22
CA THR A 185 -12.07 -26.27 6.70
C THR A 185 -13.10 -26.59 5.63
N GLY A 186 -13.28 -27.87 5.34
CA GLY A 186 -14.07 -28.35 4.20
C GLY A 186 -13.21 -28.54 2.95
N ASP A 187 -13.87 -28.58 1.79
CA ASP A 187 -13.25 -28.85 0.50
C ASP A 187 -12.62 -27.58 -0.10
N ILE A 188 -11.45 -27.19 0.41
CA ILE A 188 -10.69 -26.03 -0.04
C ILE A 188 -9.27 -26.45 -0.40
N GLN A 189 -8.80 -26.01 -1.56
CA GLN A 189 -7.41 -26.04 -1.97
C GLN A 189 -6.82 -24.63 -1.90
N MET A 190 -5.68 -24.51 -1.23
CA MET A 190 -4.92 -23.25 -1.18
C MET A 190 -3.76 -23.34 -2.17
N LYS A 191 -3.64 -22.32 -3.03
CA LYS A 191 -2.55 -22.16 -4.01
C LYS A 191 -1.78 -20.88 -3.69
N ASP A 192 -0.60 -20.73 -4.31
CA ASP A 192 0.25 -19.54 -4.21
C ASP A 192 0.50 -19.11 -2.76
N SER A 193 0.89 -20.08 -1.94
CA SER A 193 1.17 -19.90 -0.51
C SER A 193 0.00 -19.33 0.30
N GLY A 194 -1.25 -19.59 -0.10
CA GLY A 194 -2.45 -19.12 0.61
C GLY A 194 -2.99 -17.78 0.10
N GLN A 195 -2.56 -17.32 -1.07
CA GLN A 195 -3.13 -16.15 -1.74
C GLN A 195 -4.36 -16.50 -2.60
N VAL A 196 -4.41 -17.73 -3.12
CA VAL A 196 -5.49 -18.18 -4.00
C VAL A 196 -6.24 -19.32 -3.33
N ILE A 197 -7.56 -19.17 -3.22
CA ILE A 197 -8.47 -20.14 -2.60
C ILE A 197 -9.36 -20.72 -3.67
N VAL A 198 -9.29 -22.04 -3.82
CA VAL A 198 -10.09 -22.80 -4.77
C VAL A 198 -11.01 -23.71 -3.97
N HIS A 199 -12.31 -23.46 -4.05
CA HIS A 199 -13.31 -24.40 -3.55
C HIS A 199 -13.30 -25.65 -4.44
N GLY A 200 -13.39 -26.83 -3.82
CA GLY A 200 -13.33 -28.10 -4.55
C GLY A 200 -14.64 -28.41 -5.29
N GLN A 201 -14.80 -29.66 -5.71
CA GLN A 201 -15.93 -30.06 -6.57
C GLN A 201 -17.18 -30.45 -5.77
N THR A 202 -17.11 -30.48 -4.43
CA THR A 202 -18.27 -30.82 -3.61
C THR A 202 -19.28 -29.68 -3.55
N SER A 203 -20.55 -30.00 -3.29
CA SER A 203 -21.58 -28.97 -3.02
C SER A 203 -21.59 -28.49 -1.57
N ALA A 204 -20.66 -28.96 -0.74
CA ALA A 204 -20.61 -28.64 0.68
C ALA A 204 -19.97 -27.27 0.91
N HIS A 205 -20.47 -26.54 1.91
CA HIS A 205 -19.82 -25.30 2.33
C HIS A 205 -18.41 -25.58 2.85
N ALA A 206 -17.53 -24.61 2.62
CA ALA A 206 -16.19 -24.61 3.16
C ALA A 206 -15.82 -23.19 3.56
N ALA A 207 -14.90 -23.06 4.51
CA ALA A 207 -14.47 -21.78 5.02
C ALA A 207 -12.96 -21.73 5.16
N VAL A 208 -12.39 -20.55 4.97
CA VAL A 208 -10.99 -20.29 5.24
C VAL A 208 -10.85 -18.98 5.99
N ARG A 209 -9.90 -18.90 6.91
CA ARG A 209 -9.57 -17.66 7.64
C ARG A 209 -8.17 -17.20 7.34
N GLY A 210 -8.02 -15.88 7.23
CA GLY A 210 -6.73 -15.21 7.23
C GLY A 210 -5.98 -15.44 8.55
N ARG A 211 -4.68 -15.22 8.51
CA ARG A 211 -3.82 -15.30 9.70
C ARG A 211 -3.96 -14.07 10.60
N GLY A 212 -4.25 -12.91 10.02
CA GLY A 212 -4.34 -11.65 10.73
C GLY A 212 -5.46 -11.61 11.79
N GLU A 213 -5.17 -10.92 12.88
CA GLU A 213 -6.12 -10.57 13.93
C GLU A 213 -6.12 -9.05 14.05
N TYR A 214 -7.30 -8.44 14.05
CA TYR A 214 -7.45 -6.99 13.99
C TYR A 214 -8.28 -6.52 15.17
N SER A 215 -7.66 -5.73 16.05
CA SER A 215 -8.28 -5.22 17.29
C SER A 215 -8.30 -3.70 17.40
N SER A 216 -7.62 -2.99 16.49
CA SER A 216 -7.51 -1.52 16.47
C SER A 216 -7.09 -1.04 15.09
N GLY A 217 -7.35 0.21 14.76
CA GLY A 217 -7.00 0.82 13.48
C GLY A 217 -7.97 0.52 12.34
N GLN A 218 -7.66 1.09 11.17
CA GLN A 218 -8.38 0.84 9.92
C GLN A 218 -7.62 -0.14 9.04
N HIS A 219 -8.32 -1.15 8.56
CA HIS A 219 -7.78 -2.23 7.73
C HIS A 219 -8.53 -2.30 6.41
N ARG A 220 -7.77 -2.55 5.34
CA ARG A 220 -8.28 -2.63 3.97
C ARG A 220 -7.86 -3.95 3.37
N PHE A 221 -8.85 -4.76 3.01
CA PHE A 221 -8.66 -6.03 2.33
C PHE A 221 -9.18 -5.94 0.91
N ARG A 222 -8.47 -6.56 -0.03
CA ARG A 222 -8.89 -6.66 -1.42
C ARG A 222 -8.92 -8.11 -1.83
N PHE A 223 -10.02 -8.51 -2.45
CA PHE A 223 -10.23 -9.85 -2.95
C PHE A 223 -10.55 -9.79 -4.44
N ASN A 224 -9.86 -10.61 -5.24
CA ASN A 224 -10.18 -10.77 -6.64
C ASN A 224 -10.97 -12.06 -6.82
N ILE A 225 -12.14 -11.99 -7.47
CA ILE A 225 -12.94 -13.16 -7.80
C ILE A 225 -12.48 -13.69 -9.15
N GLU A 226 -11.52 -14.62 -9.17
CA GLU A 226 -11.02 -15.17 -10.44
C GLU A 226 -12.05 -16.05 -11.16
N GLN A 227 -12.79 -16.86 -10.38
CA GLN A 227 -13.83 -17.74 -10.87
C GLN A 227 -14.98 -17.77 -9.89
N LEU A 228 -16.20 -17.82 -10.42
CA LEU A 228 -17.42 -17.88 -9.63
C LEU A 228 -18.35 -18.94 -10.22
N GLY A 229 -18.84 -19.85 -9.37
CA GLY A 229 -19.75 -20.91 -9.79
C GLY A 229 -21.12 -20.36 -10.23
N ALA A 230 -21.93 -21.20 -10.88
CA ALA A 230 -23.25 -20.80 -11.38
C ALA A 230 -24.21 -20.30 -10.28
N THR A 231 -24.04 -20.78 -9.04
CA THR A 231 -24.83 -20.31 -7.89
C THR A 231 -24.41 -18.92 -7.42
N LYS A 232 -23.25 -18.42 -7.84
CA LYS A 232 -22.63 -17.17 -7.37
C LYS A 232 -22.48 -17.08 -5.85
N TRP A 233 -22.47 -18.21 -5.15
CA TRP A 233 -22.38 -18.23 -3.70
C TRP A 233 -20.92 -18.24 -3.24
N VAL A 234 -20.52 -17.13 -2.64
CA VAL A 234 -19.25 -16.93 -1.91
C VAL A 234 -19.53 -15.88 -0.83
N LEU A 235 -18.93 -16.00 0.35
CA LEU A 235 -19.08 -15.05 1.45
C LEU A 235 -17.73 -14.43 1.78
N PHE A 236 -17.68 -13.09 1.80
CA PHE A 236 -16.56 -12.32 2.34
C PHE A 236 -16.99 -11.72 3.67
N ALA A 237 -16.30 -12.06 4.76
CA ALA A 237 -16.75 -11.75 6.11
C ALA A 237 -15.59 -11.51 7.09
N VAL A 238 -15.91 -10.78 8.16
CA VAL A 238 -15.16 -10.79 9.41
C VAL A 238 -15.85 -11.71 10.41
N VAL A 239 -15.06 -12.35 11.27
CA VAL A 239 -15.56 -13.23 12.33
C VAL A 239 -14.66 -13.11 13.55
N SER A 240 -15.23 -13.25 14.75
CA SER A 240 -14.43 -13.22 15.98
C SER A 240 -13.38 -14.33 15.99
N LYS A 241 -12.19 -14.02 16.51
CA LYS A 241 -11.14 -15.02 16.80
C LYS A 241 -11.64 -16.18 17.65
N ASN A 242 -12.58 -15.91 18.56
CA ASN A 242 -13.12 -16.89 19.48
C ASN A 242 -14.19 -17.80 18.84
N ALA A 243 -14.64 -17.51 17.62
CA ALA A 243 -15.55 -18.37 16.89
C ALA A 243 -14.85 -19.69 16.51
N PRO A 244 -15.49 -20.87 16.70
CA PRO A 244 -14.93 -22.13 16.24
C PRO A 244 -14.77 -22.12 14.72
N MET A 245 -13.73 -22.79 14.23
CA MET A 245 -13.56 -23.00 12.79
C MET A 245 -14.54 -24.09 12.33
N GLN A 246 -15.39 -23.78 11.34
CA GLN A 246 -16.41 -24.70 10.84
C GLN A 246 -16.79 -24.38 9.38
N THR A 247 -17.32 -25.37 8.66
CA THR A 247 -17.74 -25.22 7.25
C THR A 247 -18.87 -24.20 7.07
N ASN A 248 -19.81 -24.14 8.03
CA ASN A 248 -20.93 -23.19 8.03
C ASN A 248 -20.60 -21.93 8.84
N SER A 249 -19.40 -21.36 8.65
CA SER A 249 -18.97 -20.19 9.44
C SER A 249 -19.89 -18.98 9.30
N TYR A 250 -20.65 -18.89 8.20
CA TYR A 250 -21.60 -17.81 7.92
C TYR A 250 -22.72 -17.68 8.97
N SER A 251 -23.10 -18.78 9.64
CA SER A 251 -24.18 -18.77 10.64
C SER A 251 -23.68 -18.54 12.07
N THR A 252 -22.42 -18.15 12.26
CA THR A 252 -21.87 -17.92 13.59
C THR A 252 -22.30 -16.54 14.10
N PRO A 253 -22.71 -16.37 15.38
CA PRO A 253 -23.19 -15.10 15.92
C PRO A 253 -22.22 -13.91 15.82
N SER A 254 -20.95 -14.14 15.52
CA SER A 254 -19.93 -13.09 15.35
C SER A 254 -19.55 -12.83 13.89
N THR A 255 -20.26 -13.45 12.94
CA THR A 255 -20.00 -13.28 11.51
C THR A 255 -20.74 -12.07 11.00
N TYR A 256 -19.99 -11.18 10.34
CA TYR A 256 -20.50 -10.07 9.56
C TYR A 256 -19.91 -10.13 8.17
N GLY A 257 -20.74 -10.21 7.13
CA GLY A 257 -20.22 -10.32 5.78
C GLY A 257 -21.26 -10.29 4.69
N TRP A 258 -20.78 -10.17 3.46
CA TRP A 258 -21.57 -10.05 2.25
C TRP A 258 -21.33 -11.26 1.38
N ALA A 259 -22.42 -11.82 0.88
CA ALA A 259 -22.37 -12.93 -0.05
C ALA A 259 -23.05 -12.56 -1.37
N GLY A 260 -22.81 -13.39 -2.39
CA GLY A 260 -23.68 -13.41 -3.56
C GLY A 260 -25.12 -13.81 -3.20
N GLN A 261 -25.96 -13.92 -4.23
CA GLN A 261 -27.39 -14.29 -4.10
C GLN A 261 -28.22 -13.34 -3.22
N ASP A 262 -27.89 -12.06 -3.23
CA ASP A 262 -28.59 -11.03 -2.49
C ASP A 262 -28.60 -11.24 -0.95
N GLN A 263 -27.51 -11.75 -0.39
CA GLN A 263 -27.39 -12.08 1.04
C GLN A 263 -26.35 -11.23 1.76
N VAL A 264 -26.72 -10.76 2.95
CA VAL A 264 -25.78 -10.23 3.95
C VAL A 264 -26.00 -10.98 5.26
N TYR A 265 -24.93 -11.22 5.99
CA TYR A 265 -24.95 -11.85 7.30
C TYR A 265 -24.58 -10.81 8.34
N ILE A 266 -25.46 -10.60 9.32
CA ILE A 266 -25.26 -9.68 10.44
C ILE A 266 -25.47 -10.50 11.70
N ASN A 267 -24.44 -10.61 12.54
CA ASN A 267 -24.44 -11.54 13.68
C ASN A 267 -24.80 -12.98 13.28
N GLY A 268 -24.33 -13.44 12.13
CA GLY A 268 -24.64 -14.77 11.59
C GLY A 268 -26.10 -14.97 11.15
N VAL A 269 -26.94 -13.94 11.19
CA VAL A 269 -28.33 -13.97 10.72
C VAL A 269 -28.36 -13.43 9.29
N GLN A 270 -28.97 -14.20 8.39
CA GLN A 270 -29.17 -13.78 7.01
C GLN A 270 -30.19 -12.64 6.94
N SER A 271 -29.85 -11.59 6.20
CA SER A 271 -30.72 -10.48 5.82
C SER A 271 -30.62 -10.26 4.30
N SER A 272 -31.52 -9.44 3.74
CA SER A 272 -31.48 -9.12 2.31
C SER A 272 -30.49 -8.00 2.04
N TYR A 273 -29.69 -8.16 1.00
CA TYR A 273 -28.78 -7.15 0.49
C TYR A 273 -28.75 -7.29 -1.02
N LYS A 274 -28.74 -6.23 -1.81
CA LYS A 274 -28.62 -6.40 -3.25
C LYS A 274 -27.15 -6.64 -3.60
N SER A 275 -26.82 -7.86 -4.02
CA SER A 275 -25.45 -8.25 -4.35
C SER A 275 -25.22 -8.15 -5.85
N ASP A 276 -24.16 -7.47 -6.23
CA ASP A 276 -23.69 -7.30 -7.61
C ASP A 276 -22.35 -8.02 -7.85
N MET A 277 -21.98 -8.98 -6.99
CA MET A 277 -20.74 -9.74 -7.11
C MET A 277 -20.70 -10.61 -8.36
N GLU A 278 -19.71 -10.37 -9.21
CA GLU A 278 -19.46 -11.08 -10.45
C GLU A 278 -18.03 -11.64 -10.53
N MET A 279 -17.82 -12.52 -11.50
CA MET A 279 -16.48 -12.98 -11.85
C MET A 279 -15.65 -11.82 -12.41
N ASN A 280 -14.37 -11.78 -12.03
CA ASN A 280 -13.39 -10.72 -12.28
C ASN A 280 -13.57 -9.43 -11.46
N ASP A 281 -14.52 -9.39 -10.53
CA ASP A 281 -14.63 -8.25 -9.63
C ASP A 281 -13.47 -8.21 -8.64
N THR A 282 -13.12 -6.98 -8.26
CA THR A 282 -12.25 -6.70 -7.11
C THR A 282 -13.13 -6.18 -5.98
N LEU A 283 -13.32 -6.98 -4.95
CA LEU A 283 -14.04 -6.61 -3.75
C LEU A 283 -13.09 -5.96 -2.75
N GLU A 284 -13.56 -4.89 -2.14
CA GLU A 284 -12.81 -4.17 -1.12
C GLU A 284 -13.59 -4.16 0.19
N LEU A 285 -12.95 -4.67 1.25
CA LEU A 285 -13.49 -4.68 2.59
C LEU A 285 -12.69 -3.70 3.45
N LEU A 286 -13.39 -2.69 3.97
CA LEU A 286 -12.85 -1.71 4.91
C LEU A 286 -13.36 -2.03 6.31
N VAL A 287 -12.44 -2.31 7.22
CA VAL A 287 -12.75 -2.61 8.62
C VAL A 287 -12.11 -1.53 9.49
N ASP A 288 -12.95 -0.70 10.11
CA ASP A 288 -12.52 0.26 11.10
C ASP A 288 -12.76 -0.31 12.50
N CYS A 289 -11.69 -0.78 13.15
CA CYS A 289 -11.76 -1.35 14.51
C CYS A 289 -11.86 -0.29 15.61
N ASP A 290 -11.57 0.98 15.30
CA ASP A 290 -11.62 2.08 16.27
C ASP A 290 -13.02 2.67 16.36
N ARG A 291 -13.82 2.56 15.30
CA ARG A 291 -15.25 2.81 15.33
C ARG A 291 -15.97 1.63 15.98
N GLN A 292 -16.14 1.71 17.30
CA GLN A 292 -17.07 0.82 18.00
C GLN A 292 -18.47 0.99 17.40
N MET A 293 -19.05 -0.11 16.91
CA MET A 293 -20.50 -0.23 16.65
C MET A 293 -21.25 -0.43 17.96
#